data_AF-A0A9P1WUK1-F1
#
_entry.id   AF-A0A9P1WUK1-F1
#
_cell.length_a   1.000
_cell.length_b   1.000
_cell.length_c   1.000
_cell.angle_alpha   90.00
_cell.angle_beta   90.00
_cell.angle_gamma   90.00
#
_symmetry.space_group_name_H-M   'P 1'
#
loop_
_entity.id
_entity.type
_entity.pdbx_description
1 polymer ?
#
loop_
_entity_poly.entity_id
_entity_poly.type
_entity_poly.pdbx_seq_one_letter_code
_entity_poly.pdbx_strand_id
1 'polypeptide(L)'
;MGYTVLKDFTDLSSNHIYRAGDKFPREGEEVTEERLAELAGSDNKRGEPMIEKLVAEDEVNEASFPEALPGGYYLLSDGSKVRGKEAAQKAEDKLVSE
;
A
#
# COMPACT_ATOMS: atom_id res chain seq x y z
N MET A 1 1.43 -1.73 -11.26
CA MET A 1 0.19 -1.84 -10.46
C MET A 1 0.02 -3.28 -10.02
N GLY A 2 -0.12 -3.53 -8.72
CA GLY A 2 -0.47 -4.86 -8.20
C GLY A 2 -1.88 -4.86 -7.62
N TYR A 3 -2.44 -6.04 -7.39
CA TYR A 3 -3.68 -6.22 -6.64
C TYR A 3 -3.44 -7.22 -5.52
N THR A 4 -4.16 -7.06 -4.41
CA THR A 4 -4.20 -8.04 -3.33
C THR A 4 -5.56 -8.69 -3.30
N VAL A 5 -5.56 -10.00 -3.14
CA VAL A 5 -6.78 -10.79 -3.05
C VAL A 5 -7.43 -10.56 -1.70
N LEU A 6 -8.69 -10.12 -1.70
CA LEU A 6 -9.48 -9.88 -0.50
C LEU A 6 -10.11 -11.17 0.02
N LYS A 7 -10.56 -12.03 -0.90
CA LYS A 7 -11.30 -13.26 -0.61
C LYS A 7 -10.80 -14.39 -1.48
N ASP A 8 -10.79 -15.59 -0.94
CA ASP A 8 -10.43 -16.79 -1.69
C ASP A 8 -11.31 -16.95 -2.93
N PHE A 9 -10.66 -17.20 -4.06
CA PHE A 9 -11.35 -17.39 -5.33
C PHE A 9 -10.55 -18.28 -6.27
N THR A 10 -11.29 -18.96 -7.14
CA THR A 10 -10.69 -19.72 -8.23
C THR A 10 -10.78 -18.88 -9.49
N ASP A 11 -9.64 -18.53 -10.06
CA ASP A 11 -9.61 -17.82 -11.34
C ASP A 11 -9.98 -18.78 -12.48
N LEU A 12 -10.93 -18.35 -13.32
CA LEU A 12 -11.45 -19.17 -14.42
C LEU A 12 -10.48 -19.26 -15.60
N SER A 13 -9.60 -18.28 -15.76
CA SER A 13 -8.63 -18.20 -16.86
C SER A 13 -7.47 -19.17 -16.62
N SER A 14 -6.99 -19.24 -15.36
CA SER A 14 -5.79 -19.99 -14.99
C SER A 14 -6.07 -21.25 -14.15
N ASN A 15 -7.33 -21.53 -13.80
CA ASN A 15 -7.75 -22.59 -12.85
C ASN A 15 -6.97 -22.55 -11.53
N HIS A 16 -6.52 -21.36 -11.12
CA HIS A 16 -5.72 -21.18 -9.93
C HIS A 16 -6.55 -20.70 -8.76
N ILE A 17 -6.25 -21.24 -7.59
CA ILE A 17 -6.91 -20.88 -6.34
C ILE A 17 -6.05 -19.82 -5.67
N TYR A 18 -6.56 -18.59 -5.67
CA TYR A 18 -6.02 -17.50 -4.89
C TYR A 18 -6.66 -17.50 -3.50
N ARG A 19 -5.87 -17.18 -2.47
CA ARG A 19 -6.33 -17.00 -1.10
C ARG A 19 -6.27 -15.53 -0.71
N ALA A 20 -7.06 -15.13 0.28
CA ALA A 20 -7.00 -13.79 0.84
C ALA A 20 -5.57 -13.45 1.28
N GLY A 21 -5.06 -12.30 0.83
CA GLY A 21 -3.67 -11.85 1.02
C GLY A 21 -2.72 -12.17 -0.14
N ASP A 22 -3.12 -13.02 -1.10
CA ASP A 22 -2.27 -13.34 -2.25
C ASP A 22 -2.12 -12.13 -3.19
N LYS A 23 -1.04 -12.12 -3.97
CA LYS A 23 -0.81 -11.13 -5.02
C LYS A 23 -1.49 -11.57 -6.32
N PHE A 24 -2.16 -10.63 -6.96
CA PHE A 24 -2.80 -10.80 -8.26
C PHE A 24 -2.40 -9.66 -9.21
N PRO A 25 -2.16 -9.94 -10.51
CA PRO A 25 -1.94 -11.26 -11.10
C PRO A 25 -0.63 -11.91 -10.63
N ARG A 26 -0.41 -13.20 -10.94
CA ARG A 26 0.86 -13.86 -10.66
C ARG A 26 1.99 -13.25 -11.50
N GLU A 27 3.21 -13.36 -10.98
CA GLU A 27 4.39 -12.84 -11.67
C GLU A 27 4.54 -13.53 -13.04
N GLY A 28 4.48 -12.75 -14.12
CA GLY A 28 4.48 -13.24 -15.50
C GLY A 28 3.11 -13.64 -16.06
N GLU A 29 2.01 -13.45 -15.32
CA GLU A 29 0.64 -13.66 -15.79
C GLU A 29 0.05 -12.32 -16.27
N GLU A 30 -0.26 -12.22 -17.57
CA GLU A 30 -0.94 -11.07 -18.13
C GLU A 30 -2.46 -11.27 -18.06
N VAL A 31 -3.14 -10.38 -17.34
CA VAL A 31 -4.60 -10.32 -17.26
C VAL A 31 -5.10 -9.02 -17.86
N THR A 32 -6.25 -9.09 -18.50
CA THR A 32 -6.89 -7.92 -19.09
C THR A 32 -7.41 -6.96 -18.02
N GLU A 33 -7.45 -5.67 -18.33
CA GLU A 33 -7.98 -4.65 -17.42
C GLU A 33 -9.45 -4.87 -17.10
N GLU A 34 -10.23 -5.39 -18.05
CA GLU A 34 -11.63 -5.79 -17.84
C GLU A 34 -11.74 -6.84 -16.73
N ARG A 35 -10.86 -7.84 -16.73
CA ARG A 35 -10.84 -8.89 -15.72
C ARG A 35 -10.49 -8.34 -14.34
N LEU A 36 -9.55 -7.41 -14.29
CA LEU A 36 -9.18 -6.71 -13.07
C LEU A 36 -10.35 -5.88 -12.52
N ALA A 37 -11.08 -5.18 -13.39
CA ALA A 37 -12.25 -4.40 -13.01
C ALA A 37 -13.41 -5.28 -12.51
N GLU A 38 -13.69 -6.42 -13.15
CA GLU A 38 -14.69 -7.39 -12.68
C GLU A 38 -14.34 -7.94 -11.29
N LEU A 39 -13.07 -8.33 -11.08
CA LEU A 39 -12.61 -8.89 -9.81
C LEU A 39 -12.51 -7.82 -8.71
N ALA A 40 -12.18 -6.57 -9.06
CA ALA A 40 -12.12 -5.47 -8.11
C ALA A 40 -13.49 -4.85 -7.81
N GLY A 41 -14.45 -5.04 -8.71
CA GLY A 41 -15.82 -4.58 -8.56
C GLY A 41 -16.77 -5.67 -8.08
N SER A 42 -18.06 -5.36 -8.13
CA SER A 42 -19.16 -6.31 -7.88
C SER A 42 -19.68 -6.96 -9.15
N ASP A 43 -19.09 -6.67 -10.31
CA ASP A 43 -19.50 -7.21 -11.62
C ASP A 43 -18.87 -8.59 -11.88
N ASN A 44 -18.95 -9.46 -10.87
CA ASN A 44 -18.48 -10.84 -10.98
C ASN A 44 -19.56 -11.80 -10.47
N LYS A 45 -19.39 -13.10 -10.71
CA LYS A 45 -20.40 -14.12 -10.34
C LYS A 45 -20.75 -14.15 -8.85
N ARG A 46 -19.89 -13.59 -7.99
CA ARG A 46 -20.13 -13.51 -6.54
C ARG A 46 -20.77 -12.19 -6.11
N GLY A 47 -20.87 -11.21 -7.00
CA GLY A 47 -21.48 -9.91 -6.70
C GLY A 47 -20.68 -9.08 -5.70
N GLU A 48 -19.41 -9.41 -5.46
CA GLU A 48 -18.58 -8.83 -4.40
C GLU A 48 -17.13 -8.67 -4.86
N PRO A 49 -16.41 -7.62 -4.41
CA PRO A 49 -15.01 -7.43 -4.76
C PRO A 49 -14.15 -8.58 -4.22
N MET A 50 -13.40 -9.20 -5.13
CA MET A 50 -12.50 -10.33 -4.87
C MET A 50 -11.06 -9.90 -4.69
N ILE A 51 -10.66 -8.83 -5.37
CA ILE A 51 -9.32 -8.24 -5.31
C ILE A 51 -9.44 -6.75 -5.01
N GLU A 52 -8.39 -6.17 -4.44
CA GLU A 52 -8.26 -4.74 -4.23
C GLU A 52 -7.03 -4.25 -4.96
N LYS A 53 -7.14 -3.10 -5.62
CA LYS A 53 -5.98 -2.46 -6.24
C LYS A 53 -5.03 -2.09 -5.12
N LEU A 54 -3.81 -2.64 -5.16
CA LEU A 54 -2.70 -2.09 -4.40
C LEU A 54 -2.42 -0.73 -5.04
N VAL A 55 -3.12 0.29 -4.55
CA VAL A 55 -2.58 1.64 -4.52
C VAL A 55 -1.25 1.46 -3.84
N ALA A 56 -0.16 1.78 -4.55
CA ALA A 56 1.12 1.85 -3.91
C ALA A 56 0.98 2.90 -2.80
N GLU A 57 0.71 2.44 -1.58
CA GLU A 57 1.07 3.16 -0.36
C GLU A 57 2.59 3.15 -0.15
N ASP A 58 3.36 2.79 -1.18
CA ASP A 58 4.74 3.20 -1.42
C ASP A 58 4.84 4.62 -2.03
N GLU A 59 3.81 5.46 -1.94
CA GLU A 59 3.93 6.92 -2.01
C GLU A 59 3.46 7.63 -0.71
N VAL A 60 3.60 6.97 0.44
CA VAL A 60 3.94 7.67 1.69
C VAL A 60 5.40 7.39 2.08
N ASN A 61 6.30 7.46 1.10
CA ASN A 61 7.72 7.70 1.37
C ASN A 61 8.29 8.75 0.42
N GLU A 62 7.62 9.90 0.33
CA GLU A 62 8.38 11.12 0.56
C GLU A 62 8.40 11.30 2.07
N ALA A 63 9.41 10.73 2.73
CA ALA A 63 10.04 11.25 3.93
C ALA A 63 9.33 12.47 4.57
N SER A 64 8.14 12.26 5.17
CA SER A 64 7.42 13.30 5.89
C SER A 64 8.03 13.40 7.27
N PHE A 65 9.30 13.82 7.28
CA PHE A 65 9.95 14.17 8.51
C PHE A 65 9.17 15.34 9.13
N PRO A 66 8.90 15.29 10.44
CA PRO A 66 9.41 14.31 11.38
C PRO A 66 8.61 12.97 11.46
N GLU A 67 9.29 11.82 11.31
CA GLU A 67 8.69 10.48 11.40
C GLU A 67 8.37 10.13 12.87
N ALA A 68 7.13 9.81 13.19
CA ALA A 68 6.73 9.47 14.57
C ALA A 68 7.19 8.06 14.97
N LEU A 69 8.10 7.99 15.95
CA LEU A 69 8.61 6.75 16.53
C LEU A 69 7.84 6.37 17.82
N PRO A 70 7.75 5.06 18.14
CA PRO A 70 7.17 4.61 19.40
C PRO A 70 7.90 5.23 20.61
N GLY A 71 7.14 5.56 21.65
CA GLY A 71 7.67 6.24 22.85
C GLY A 71 7.72 7.76 22.77
N GLY A 72 7.07 8.37 21.76
CA GLY A 72 6.99 9.84 21.61
C GLY A 72 8.28 10.47 21.08
N TYR A 73 9.10 9.67 20.40
CA TYR A 73 10.26 10.12 19.66
C TYR A 73 9.86 10.44 18.22
N TYR A 74 10.67 11.24 17.56
CA TYR A 74 10.49 11.62 16.18
C TYR A 74 11.85 11.58 15.48
N LEU A 75 11.93 10.94 14.31
CA LEU A 75 13.11 10.96 13.44
C LEU A 75 13.06 12.20 12.54
N LEU A 76 14.21 12.81 12.30
CA LEU A 76 14.43 14.01 11.49
C LEU A 76 15.04 13.63 10.13
N SER A 77 15.01 14.55 9.15
CA SER A 77 15.58 14.33 7.81
C SER A 77 17.09 14.10 7.82
N ASP A 78 17.78 14.65 8.82
CA ASP A 78 19.21 14.42 9.09
C ASP A 78 19.50 13.05 9.74
N GLY A 79 18.47 12.27 10.07
CA GLY A 79 18.59 11.00 10.81
C GLY A 79 18.69 11.18 12.33
N SER A 80 18.67 12.42 12.80
CA SER A 80 18.61 12.79 14.22
C SER A 80 17.27 12.42 14.85
N LYS A 81 17.24 12.09 16.15
CA LYS A 81 16.01 11.75 16.89
C LYS A 81 15.72 12.78 17.98
N VAL A 82 14.49 13.29 18.02
CA VAL A 82 14.05 14.24 19.04
C VAL A 82 12.77 13.77 19.73
N ARG A 83 12.55 14.23 20.97
CA ARG A 83 11.37 13.86 21.75
C ARG A 83 10.32 14.96 21.66
N GLY A 84 9.10 14.57 21.30
CA GLY A 84 7.97 15.48 21.19
C GLY A 84 7.79 16.08 19.79
N LYS A 85 6.52 16.17 19.36
CA LYS A 85 6.13 16.57 18.00
C LYS A 85 6.57 17.98 17.63
N GLU A 86 6.41 18.92 18.56
CA GLU A 86 6.68 20.34 18.34
C GLU A 86 8.18 20.62 18.17
N ALA A 87 9.01 19.95 18.98
CA ALA A 87 10.46 20.00 18.84
C ALA A 87 10.92 19.40 17.51
N ALA A 88 10.26 18.34 17.05
CA ALA A 88 10.55 17.69 15.78
C ALA A 88 10.23 18.57 14.59
N GLN A 89 9.06 19.20 14.58
CA GLN A 89 8.65 20.10 13.51
C GLN A 89 9.57 21.32 13.39
N LYS A 90 9.96 21.91 14.52
CA LYS A 90 10.89 23.04 14.56
C LYS A 90 12.30 22.66 14.11
N ALA A 91 12.76 21.46 14.45
CA ALA A 91 14.07 20.97 14.03
C ALA A 91 14.09 20.68 12.52
N GLU A 92 13.02 20.09 11.98
CA GLU A 92 12.86 19.91 10.54
C GLU A 92 12.80 21.21 9.77
N ASP A 93 11.97 22.17 10.21
CA ASP A 93 11.85 23.47 9.53
C ASP A 93 13.21 24.18 9.45
N LYS A 94 14.03 24.04 10.50
CA LYS A 94 15.41 24.54 10.52
C LYS A 94 16.31 23.81 9.51
N LEU A 95 16.26 22.48 9.46
CA LEU A 95 17.05 21.66 8.53
C LEU A 95 16.67 21.89 7.07
N VAL A 96 15.39 22.16 6.80
CA VAL A 96 14.87 22.46 5.46
C VAL A 96 15.23 23.90 5.03
N SER A 97 15.46 24.80 5.98
CA SER A 97 15.78 26.22 5.73
C SER A 97 17.27 26.54 5.53
N GLU A 98 18.17 25.57 5.70
CA GLU A 98 19.64 25.74 5.69
C GLU A 98 20.28 25.07 4.47
#